data_AF-A0A7S4SIH0-F1
#
_entry.id   AF-A0A7S4SIH0-F1
#
_cell.length_a   1.000
_cell.length_b   1.000
_cell.length_c   1.000
_cell.angle_alpha   90.00
_cell.angle_beta   90.00
_cell.angle_gamma   90.00
#
_symmetry.space_group_name_H-M   'P 1'
#
loop_
_entity.id
_entity.type
_entity.pdbx_description
1 polymer ?
#
loop_
_entity_poly.entity_id
_entity_poly.type
_entity_poly.pdbx_seq_one_letter_code
_entity_poly.pdbx_strand_id
1 'polypeptide(L)'
;LVWLNTFSRFFPGPMSSTEAVAATSGADPVARLYFVRHGRSTHNESNDDRPLIWDAPLHKIGIRQAALLRQRLKDVPLAVAVASPLTRALQTALIALGDWSRLAPGAGGICGDRRVTLKRVRTTLQVDKSGTRFDASDDDAEPLDGSCLGPGAKVRLLKDIRLCGSGCQPSGSTCTVTNAEVTLADSEEPRSCLQVFPMGAPRCRVVAWPEATEQMHESDDLGSPAPELRRRFPTVDFSRLPPDGRTWWWSDPALPSSADALAARGCWEQHGTDGPQSGEDEYDEPEANLRRRISRLAEDLTSLAAAHQHVALFAHYWVLREVWRQRFGQRRRFDNAELAVVDVLPGGEWRWVRDENESDSDGAACC
;
A
#
# COMPACT_ATOMS: atom_id res chain seq x y z
N LEU A 1 -13.47 59.88 -46.34
CA LEU A 1 -13.96 59.01 -47.43
C LEU A 1 -12.75 58.55 -48.23
N VAL A 2 -12.65 57.23 -48.43
CA VAL A 2 -12.09 56.57 -49.62
C VAL A 2 -10.56 56.46 -49.73
N TRP A 3 -10.15 55.19 -49.57
CA TRP A 3 -9.17 54.40 -50.32
C TRP A 3 -7.71 54.84 -50.47
N LEU A 4 -6.82 53.87 -50.20
CA LEU A 4 -6.03 53.22 -51.27
C LEU A 4 -5.57 51.82 -50.81
N ASN A 5 -6.04 50.80 -51.53
CA ASN A 5 -5.43 49.47 -51.75
C ASN A 5 -4.94 49.52 -53.21
N THR A 6 -3.88 48.89 -53.71
CA THR A 6 -3.24 47.58 -53.46
C THR A 6 -2.05 47.52 -54.44
N PHE A 7 -0.92 46.88 -54.12
CA PHE A 7 -0.41 45.65 -54.78
C PHE A 7 1.07 45.32 -54.49
N SER A 8 1.27 44.03 -54.19
CA SER A 8 2.40 43.14 -54.52
C SER A 8 3.70 43.07 -53.69
N ARG A 9 3.82 41.90 -53.06
CA ARG A 9 4.96 40.95 -53.00
C ARG A 9 6.25 41.38 -52.31
N PHE A 10 6.45 40.84 -51.11
CA PHE A 10 7.74 40.32 -50.65
C PHE A 10 7.50 39.08 -49.76
N PHE A 11 8.12 37.96 -50.12
CA PHE A 11 8.35 36.85 -49.19
C PHE A 11 9.56 37.18 -48.32
N PRO A 12 9.56 36.80 -47.03
CA PRO A 12 10.79 36.27 -46.46
C PRO A 12 10.58 34.98 -45.65
N GLY A 13 11.39 33.98 -45.99
CA GLY A 13 12.32 33.23 -45.12
C GLY A 13 11.82 32.51 -43.84
N PRO A 14 12.32 31.30 -43.55
CA PRO A 14 11.96 30.56 -42.34
C PRO A 14 12.61 31.21 -41.11
N MET A 15 11.80 31.56 -40.10
CA MET A 15 12.33 31.99 -38.81
C MET A 15 12.77 30.78 -37.97
N SER A 16 14.03 30.87 -37.57
CA SER A 16 14.75 30.21 -36.50
C SER A 16 13.89 29.57 -35.40
N SER A 17 14.19 28.30 -35.18
CA SER A 17 13.92 27.50 -33.99
C SER A 17 14.56 28.12 -32.73
N THR A 18 13.84 28.99 -32.00
CA THR A 18 14.28 29.34 -30.63
C THR A 18 13.21 29.88 -29.67
N GLU A 19 11.92 29.86 -29.96
CA GLU A 19 10.89 30.30 -29.00
C GLU A 19 9.64 29.41 -29.05
N ALA A 20 9.78 28.19 -28.54
CA ALA A 20 8.65 27.35 -28.16
C ALA A 20 9.03 26.44 -26.99
N VAL A 21 9.71 26.99 -25.99
CA VAL A 21 9.63 26.44 -24.62
C VAL A 21 8.59 27.28 -23.92
N ALA A 22 7.32 26.98 -24.20
CA ALA A 22 6.22 27.55 -23.44
C ALA A 22 6.40 27.12 -21.98
N ALA A 23 6.78 28.08 -21.15
CA ALA A 23 6.71 27.97 -19.71
C ALA A 23 5.29 27.53 -19.33
N THR A 24 5.13 26.28 -18.90
CA THR A 24 3.94 25.85 -18.17
C THR A 24 3.97 26.60 -16.85
N SER A 25 3.15 27.64 -16.75
CA SER A 25 2.99 28.45 -15.55
C SER A 25 2.43 27.61 -14.40
N GLY A 26 3.35 26.98 -13.66
CA GLY A 26 3.49 26.94 -12.21
C GLY A 26 2.30 27.34 -11.33
N ALA A 27 1.18 26.63 -11.42
CA ALA A 27 0.22 26.63 -10.30
C ALA A 27 0.79 25.79 -9.15
N ASP A 28 0.79 26.36 -7.95
CA ASP A 28 1.11 25.62 -6.73
C ASP A 28 0.04 24.53 -6.49
N PRO A 29 0.45 23.32 -6.08
CA PRO A 29 -0.50 22.26 -5.80
C PRO A 29 -1.38 22.61 -4.59
N VAL A 30 -2.68 22.32 -4.68
CA VAL A 30 -3.63 22.49 -3.58
C VAL A 30 -3.63 21.29 -2.62
N ALA A 31 -3.20 20.12 -3.11
CA ALA A 31 -3.06 18.90 -2.35
C ALA A 31 -2.06 17.94 -3.00
N ARG A 32 -1.71 16.88 -2.27
CA ARG A 32 -0.83 15.82 -2.70
C ARG A 32 -1.40 14.44 -2.37
N LEU A 33 -1.40 13.59 -3.39
CA LEU A 33 -1.81 12.19 -3.33
C LEU A 33 -0.56 11.28 -3.30
N TYR A 34 -0.57 10.31 -2.39
CA TYR A 34 0.51 9.34 -2.19
C TYR A 34 0.00 7.95 -2.55
N PHE A 35 0.44 7.40 -3.67
CA PHE A 35 0.00 6.10 -4.17
C PHE A 35 0.98 5.02 -3.77
N VAL A 36 0.48 3.99 -3.08
CA VAL A 36 1.29 2.90 -2.54
C VAL A 36 0.74 1.57 -3.01
N ARG A 37 1.57 0.74 -3.64
CA ARG A 37 1.25 -0.68 -3.85
C ARG A 37 1.50 -1.44 -2.54
N HIS A 38 0.64 -2.37 -2.17
CA HIS A 38 0.91 -3.23 -1.00
C HIS A 38 2.29 -3.93 -1.05
N GLY A 39 2.84 -4.23 0.12
CA GLY A 39 4.05 -5.06 0.25
C GLY A 39 3.83 -6.49 -0.24
N ARG A 40 4.89 -7.25 -0.47
CA ARG A 40 4.79 -8.65 -0.94
C ARG A 40 3.88 -9.50 -0.05
N SER A 41 2.84 -10.11 -0.63
CA SER A 41 1.93 -11.05 0.06
C SER A 41 2.48 -12.48 0.05
N THR A 42 1.86 -13.37 0.82
CA THR A 42 2.11 -14.82 0.75
C THR A 42 1.67 -15.40 -0.60
N HIS A 43 0.68 -14.80 -1.27
CA HIS A 43 0.31 -15.19 -2.63
C HIS A 43 1.42 -14.87 -3.66
N ASN A 44 2.23 -13.83 -3.43
CA ASN A 44 3.38 -13.49 -4.29
C ASN A 44 4.60 -14.44 -4.09
N GLU A 45 4.46 -15.57 -3.42
CA GLU A 45 5.51 -16.60 -3.34
C GLU A 45 5.47 -17.52 -4.56
N SER A 46 6.64 -17.78 -5.14
CA SER A 46 6.83 -18.34 -6.48
C SER A 46 6.99 -19.86 -6.49
N ASN A 47 6.15 -20.59 -5.75
CA ASN A 47 6.19 -22.05 -5.79
C ASN A 47 4.97 -22.55 -6.55
N ASP A 48 5.17 -23.45 -7.52
CA ASP A 48 4.12 -23.96 -8.41
C ASP A 48 2.99 -24.71 -7.67
N ASP A 49 3.24 -25.17 -6.43
CA ASP A 49 2.25 -25.78 -5.54
C ASP A 49 1.66 -24.75 -4.55
N ARG A 50 0.89 -23.76 -5.05
CA ARG A 50 0.26 -22.76 -4.17
C ARG A 50 -1.02 -23.34 -3.55
N PRO A 51 -1.15 -23.38 -2.21
CA PRO A 51 -2.44 -23.69 -1.60
C PRO A 51 -3.43 -22.57 -1.94
N LEU A 52 -4.71 -22.92 -1.99
CA LEU A 52 -5.81 -21.95 -2.06
C LEU A 52 -5.75 -21.03 -0.83
N ILE A 53 -5.49 -19.74 -1.04
CA ILE A 53 -5.37 -18.74 0.03
C ILE A 53 -6.40 -17.64 -0.21
N TRP A 54 -7.37 -17.54 0.68
CA TRP A 54 -8.28 -16.40 0.72
C TRP A 54 -7.65 -15.21 1.45
N ASP A 55 -7.81 -14.00 0.91
CA ASP A 55 -7.38 -12.74 1.54
C ASP A 55 -5.92 -12.76 2.03
N ALA A 56 -4.99 -13.08 1.13
CA ALA A 56 -3.61 -13.37 1.47
C ALA A 56 -2.94 -12.23 2.27
N PRO A 57 -2.34 -12.54 3.44
CA PRO A 57 -1.62 -11.53 4.23
C PRO A 57 -0.27 -11.18 3.61
N LEU A 58 0.37 -10.14 4.15
CA LEU A 58 1.77 -9.84 3.87
C LEU A 58 2.67 -11.01 4.26
N HIS A 59 3.62 -11.33 3.39
CA HIS A 59 4.75 -12.19 3.73
C HIS A 59 5.75 -11.41 4.60
N LYS A 60 6.69 -12.11 5.25
CA LYS A 60 7.78 -11.51 6.04
C LYS A 60 8.56 -10.45 5.26
N ILE A 61 8.72 -10.62 3.94
CA ILE A 61 9.34 -9.60 3.07
C ILE A 61 8.43 -8.37 2.93
N GLY A 62 7.12 -8.55 2.71
CA GLY A 62 6.17 -7.44 2.60
C GLY A 62 6.05 -6.61 3.86
N ILE A 63 6.11 -7.24 5.03
CA ILE A 63 6.18 -6.57 6.33
C ILE A 63 7.38 -5.62 6.39
N ARG A 64 8.56 -6.08 5.95
CA ARG A 64 9.78 -5.25 5.90
C ARG A 64 9.65 -4.10 4.93
N GLN A 65 9.06 -4.35 3.77
CA GLN A 65 8.81 -3.32 2.77
C GLN A 65 7.89 -2.22 3.32
N ALA A 66 6.79 -2.58 3.99
CA ALA A 66 5.88 -1.63 4.64
C ALA A 66 6.57 -0.85 5.79
N ALA A 67 7.45 -1.52 6.53
CA ALA A 67 8.26 -0.89 7.58
C ALA A 67 9.26 0.15 7.02
N LEU A 68 9.86 -0.10 5.85
CA LEU A 68 10.70 0.88 5.16
C LEU A 68 9.88 2.04 4.62
N LEU A 69 8.67 1.77 4.11
CA LEU A 69 7.74 2.81 3.66
C LEU A 69 7.39 3.79 4.79
N ARG A 70 7.28 3.33 6.04
CA ARG A 70 7.10 4.21 7.21
C ARG A 70 8.13 5.34 7.24
N GLN A 71 9.40 5.04 6.96
CA GLN A 71 10.47 6.04 6.99
C GLN A 71 10.28 7.13 5.93
N ARG A 72 9.68 6.79 4.78
CA ARG A 72 9.34 7.77 3.73
C ARG A 72 8.12 8.61 4.08
N LEU A 73 7.18 8.06 4.85
CA LEU A 73 5.92 8.72 5.22
C LEU A 73 5.92 9.37 6.60
N LYS A 74 6.98 9.21 7.42
CA LYS A 74 6.99 9.65 8.82
C LYS A 74 6.77 11.15 8.97
N ASP A 75 7.35 11.95 8.08
CA ASP A 75 7.28 13.42 8.13
C ASP A 75 6.15 13.98 7.24
N VAL A 76 5.38 13.10 6.57
CA VAL A 76 4.23 13.52 5.78
C VAL A 76 3.02 13.72 6.71
N PRO A 77 2.39 14.91 6.74
CA PRO A 77 1.24 15.20 7.58
C PRO A 77 -0.05 14.68 6.93
N LEU A 78 -0.13 13.37 6.71
CA LEU A 78 -1.30 12.71 6.13
C LEU A 78 -2.53 13.00 6.99
N ALA A 79 -3.60 13.51 6.37
CA ALA A 79 -4.87 13.72 7.05
C ALA A 79 -5.72 12.43 7.05
N VAL A 80 -5.67 11.70 5.94
CA VAL A 80 -6.44 10.48 5.70
C VAL A 80 -5.68 9.55 4.76
N ALA A 81 -5.80 8.25 5.01
CA ALA A 81 -5.33 7.19 4.12
C ALA A 81 -6.51 6.32 3.70
N VAL A 82 -6.67 6.13 2.40
CA VAL A 82 -7.55 5.15 1.80
C VAL A 82 -6.78 3.84 1.65
N ALA A 83 -7.38 2.72 2.01
CA ALA A 83 -6.83 1.40 1.78
C ALA A 83 -7.86 0.50 1.11
N SER A 84 -7.40 -0.41 0.24
CA SER A 84 -8.22 -1.55 -0.16
C SER A 84 -8.60 -2.38 1.08
N PRO A 85 -9.82 -2.96 1.13
CA PRO A 85 -10.23 -3.85 2.22
C PRO A 85 -9.51 -5.21 2.25
N LEU A 86 -8.56 -5.48 1.34
CA LEU A 86 -7.74 -6.69 1.37
C LEU A 86 -6.63 -6.59 2.42
N THR A 87 -6.43 -7.69 3.15
CA THR A 87 -5.53 -7.79 4.31
C THR A 87 -4.12 -7.27 3.99
N ARG A 88 -3.56 -7.62 2.83
CA ARG A 88 -2.22 -7.18 2.41
C ARG A 88 -2.09 -5.65 2.31
N ALA A 89 -3.12 -4.96 1.80
CA ALA A 89 -3.13 -3.51 1.69
C ALA A 89 -3.36 -2.85 3.07
N LEU A 90 -4.30 -3.37 3.86
CA LEU A 90 -4.56 -2.91 5.23
C LEU A 90 -3.31 -3.05 6.12
N GLN A 91 -2.63 -4.20 6.08
CA GLN A 91 -1.39 -4.41 6.82
C GLN A 91 -0.29 -3.45 6.35
N THR A 92 -0.16 -3.22 5.03
CA THR A 92 0.83 -2.26 4.51
C THR A 92 0.56 -0.86 5.07
N ALA A 93 -0.69 -0.41 5.02
CA ALA A 93 -1.11 0.90 5.53
C ALA A 93 -0.86 1.02 7.05
N LEU A 94 -1.31 0.05 7.84
CA LEU A 94 -1.20 0.08 9.30
C LEU A 94 0.25 -0.03 9.77
N ILE A 95 1.11 -0.77 9.07
CA ILE A 95 2.55 -0.80 9.37
C ILE A 95 3.19 0.55 9.07
N ALA A 96 2.93 1.09 7.87
CA ALA A 96 3.53 2.33 7.40
C ALA A 96 3.05 3.56 8.21
N LEU A 97 1.83 3.53 8.72
CA LEU A 97 1.18 4.66 9.40
C LEU A 97 1.04 4.49 10.91
N GLY A 98 1.26 3.29 11.44
CA GLY A 98 1.01 2.97 12.85
C GLY A 98 1.80 3.85 13.82
N ASP A 99 1.19 4.17 14.95
CA ASP A 99 1.90 4.66 16.13
C ASP A 99 2.47 3.48 16.92
N TRP A 100 3.76 3.23 16.72
CA TRP A 100 4.47 2.13 17.34
C TRP A 100 5.04 2.46 18.73
N SER A 101 4.84 3.69 19.26
CA SER A 101 5.34 4.12 20.57
C SER A 101 4.96 3.19 21.73
N ARG A 102 3.92 2.37 21.53
CA ARG A 102 3.38 1.41 22.51
C ARG A 102 3.97 0.00 22.44
N LEU A 103 4.89 -0.30 21.51
CA LEU A 103 5.49 -1.63 21.42
C LEU A 103 6.66 -1.78 22.41
N ALA A 104 6.33 -1.99 23.68
CA ALA A 104 7.28 -2.20 24.77
C ALA A 104 6.76 -3.24 25.78
N PRO A 105 7.63 -3.91 26.56
CA PRO A 105 7.19 -4.77 27.67
C PRO A 105 6.18 -4.06 28.59
N GLY A 106 5.14 -4.77 29.01
CA GLY A 106 4.04 -4.24 29.83
C GLY A 106 2.93 -3.53 29.04
N ALA A 107 3.13 -3.26 27.74
CA ALA A 107 2.08 -2.67 26.92
C ALA A 107 0.90 -3.63 26.69
N GLY A 108 -0.31 -3.08 26.63
CA GLY A 108 -1.51 -3.82 26.24
C GLY A 108 -1.63 -3.93 24.72
N GLY A 109 -1.95 -5.13 24.23
CA GLY A 109 -2.21 -5.44 22.83
C GLY A 109 -3.51 -6.24 22.64
N ILE A 110 -3.78 -6.65 21.40
CA ILE A 110 -4.94 -7.49 21.04
C ILE A 110 -4.44 -8.66 20.19
N CYS A 111 -4.72 -9.89 20.61
CA CYS A 111 -4.43 -11.08 19.82
C CYS A 111 -5.72 -11.86 19.58
N GLY A 112 -6.18 -11.88 18.32
CA GLY A 112 -7.53 -12.35 17.99
C GLY A 112 -8.59 -11.42 18.60
N ASP A 113 -9.47 -11.96 19.42
CA ASP A 113 -10.51 -11.24 20.16
C ASP A 113 -10.13 -10.94 21.62
N ARG A 114 -8.93 -11.33 22.05
CA ARG A 114 -8.47 -11.22 23.43
C ARG A 114 -7.53 -10.04 23.63
N ARG A 115 -7.72 -9.30 24.73
CA ARG A 115 -6.71 -8.36 25.23
C ARG A 115 -5.55 -9.14 25.84
N VAL A 116 -4.33 -8.73 25.53
CA VAL A 116 -3.10 -9.38 25.98
C VAL A 116 -2.12 -8.34 26.50
N THR A 117 -1.20 -8.75 27.37
CA THR A 117 -0.11 -7.90 27.85
C THR A 117 1.21 -8.43 27.31
N LEU A 118 2.08 -7.56 26.82
CA LEU A 118 3.40 -7.97 26.38
C LEU A 118 4.30 -8.27 27.55
N LYS A 119 4.95 -9.43 27.48
CA LYS A 119 5.99 -9.82 28.42
C LYS A 119 7.37 -9.40 27.91
N ARG A 120 7.64 -9.63 26.63
CA ARG A 120 8.95 -9.38 26.00
C ARG A 120 8.79 -9.00 24.54
N VAL A 121 9.67 -8.14 24.04
CA VAL A 121 9.78 -7.80 22.61
C VAL A 121 11.17 -8.22 22.13
N ARG A 122 11.22 -9.01 21.06
CA ARG A 122 12.44 -9.31 20.30
C ARG A 122 12.35 -8.68 18.93
N THR A 123 13.41 -8.07 18.47
CA THR A 123 13.45 -7.38 17.18
C THR A 123 14.47 -8.03 16.26
N THR A 124 14.14 -8.14 14.98
CA THR A 124 15.13 -8.48 13.95
C THR A 124 15.66 -7.19 13.37
N LEU A 125 16.93 -6.89 13.61
CA LEU A 125 17.58 -5.66 13.18
C LEU A 125 18.27 -5.85 11.82
N GLN A 126 18.28 -4.79 11.02
CA GLN A 126 19.09 -4.67 9.82
C GLN A 126 20.07 -3.51 10.00
N VAL A 127 21.35 -3.80 9.77
CA VAL A 127 22.48 -2.90 10.05
C VAL A 127 22.78 -1.92 8.94
N ASP A 128 22.54 -2.31 7.69
CA ASP A 128 22.83 -1.47 6.53
C ASP A 128 21.96 -1.84 5.32
N LYS A 129 22.24 -1.21 4.17
CA LYS A 129 21.55 -1.50 2.90
C LYS A 129 21.93 -2.86 2.29
N SER A 130 23.01 -3.51 2.75
CA SER A 130 23.43 -4.83 2.24
C SER A 130 22.45 -5.94 2.64
N GLY A 131 21.66 -5.71 3.68
CA GLY A 131 20.60 -6.61 4.10
C GLY A 131 21.02 -7.60 5.19
N THR A 132 22.20 -7.47 5.78
CA THR A 132 22.62 -8.27 6.93
C THR A 132 21.69 -8.06 8.12
N ARG A 133 21.26 -9.16 8.75
CA ARG A 133 20.28 -9.16 9.85
C ARG A 133 20.73 -10.01 11.02
N PHE A 134 20.25 -9.65 12.21
CA PHE A 134 20.37 -10.44 13.43
C PHE A 134 19.17 -10.18 14.34
N ASP A 135 18.93 -11.10 15.26
CA ASP A 135 17.91 -10.94 16.30
C ASP A 135 18.52 -10.25 17.52
N ALA A 136 17.81 -9.24 18.00
CA ALA A 136 18.15 -8.41 19.13
C ALA A 136 16.98 -8.44 20.13
N SER A 137 17.29 -8.70 21.39
CA SER A 137 16.37 -8.47 22.49
C SER A 137 16.23 -6.97 22.80
N ASP A 138 15.26 -6.65 23.64
CA ASP A 138 15.05 -5.34 24.24
C ASP A 138 16.27 -4.81 25.02
N ASP A 139 17.14 -5.68 25.52
CA ASP A 139 18.41 -5.30 26.19
C ASP A 139 19.57 -5.00 25.21
N ASP A 140 19.40 -5.32 23.92
CA ASP A 140 20.47 -5.21 22.92
C ASP A 140 20.43 -3.89 22.14
N ALA A 141 19.26 -3.23 22.12
CA ALA A 141 19.05 -2.02 21.33
C ALA A 141 18.02 -1.09 21.97
N GLU A 142 18.30 0.21 21.93
CA GLU A 142 17.38 1.26 22.39
C GLU A 142 16.78 2.03 21.20
N PRO A 143 15.50 2.42 21.23
CA PRO A 143 14.92 3.27 20.18
C PRO A 143 15.58 4.65 20.12
N LEU A 144 15.83 5.16 18.90
CA LEU A 144 16.31 6.52 18.66
C LEU A 144 15.17 7.54 18.61
N ASP A 145 14.02 7.12 18.06
CA ASP A 145 12.82 7.95 17.91
C ASP A 145 11.69 7.40 18.82
N GLY A 146 11.52 8.00 19.99
CA GLY A 146 10.49 7.62 20.98
C GLY A 146 10.81 6.31 21.73
N SER A 147 9.78 5.56 22.13
CA SER A 147 9.89 4.31 22.92
C SER A 147 9.62 3.03 22.10
N CYS A 148 9.74 3.08 20.77
CA CYS A 148 9.25 1.99 19.91
C CYS A 148 10.33 1.02 19.41
N LEU A 149 10.08 -0.28 19.59
CA LEU A 149 10.83 -1.38 18.98
C LEU A 149 10.10 -2.02 17.78
N GLY A 150 9.16 -1.28 17.18
CA GLY A 150 8.32 -1.78 16.08
C GLY A 150 9.04 -1.82 14.73
N PRO A 151 8.56 -2.60 13.75
CA PRO A 151 9.08 -2.58 12.39
C PRO A 151 9.19 -1.15 11.84
N GLY A 152 10.36 -0.86 11.27
CA GLY A 152 10.72 0.43 10.71
C GLY A 152 11.38 1.37 11.71
N ALA A 153 11.33 1.10 13.02
CA ALA A 153 11.97 1.94 14.03
C ALA A 153 13.49 1.99 13.83
N LYS A 154 14.07 3.18 14.07
CA LYS A 154 15.52 3.34 14.19
C LYS A 154 15.91 3.07 15.62
N VAL A 155 16.91 2.21 15.80
CA VAL A 155 17.42 1.83 17.13
C VAL A 155 18.93 2.00 17.16
N ARG A 156 19.47 2.29 18.34
CA ARG A 156 20.90 2.30 18.63
C ARG A 156 21.28 1.01 19.33
N LEU A 157 22.35 0.35 18.89
CA LEU A 157 22.86 -0.82 19.59
C LEU A 157 23.50 -0.42 20.91
N LEU A 158 23.18 -1.16 21.97
CA LEU A 158 23.74 -0.95 23.30
C LEU A 158 25.05 -1.70 23.51
N LYS A 159 25.31 -2.74 22.69
CA LYS A 159 26.52 -3.55 22.72
C LYS A 159 26.97 -3.98 21.33
N ASP A 160 28.19 -4.48 21.25
CA ASP A 160 28.75 -5.06 20.04
C ASP A 160 28.02 -6.35 19.64
N ILE A 161 27.65 -6.47 18.37
CA ILE A 161 26.96 -7.64 17.82
C ILE A 161 27.83 -8.30 16.75
N ARG A 162 28.09 -9.60 16.92
CA ARG A 162 28.77 -10.41 15.90
C ARG A 162 27.78 -10.82 14.80
N LEU A 163 28.14 -10.55 13.56
CA LEU A 163 27.37 -10.93 12.38
C LEU A 163 27.88 -12.29 11.86
N CYS A 164 26.95 -13.14 11.38
CA CYS A 164 27.29 -14.40 10.73
C CYS A 164 28.05 -14.13 9.42
N GLY A 165 29.38 -14.22 9.44
CA GLY A 165 30.22 -13.96 8.26
C GLY A 165 31.47 -13.12 8.48
N SER A 166 31.89 -12.89 9.75
CA SER A 166 33.15 -12.23 10.20
C SER A 166 33.12 -10.70 10.41
N GLY A 167 31.95 -10.07 10.36
CA GLY A 167 31.76 -8.67 10.76
C GLY A 167 31.31 -8.50 12.21
N CYS A 168 31.69 -7.38 12.84
CA CYS A 168 31.12 -6.92 14.10
C CYS A 168 30.40 -5.60 13.87
N GLN A 169 29.17 -5.47 14.33
CA GLN A 169 28.51 -4.18 14.41
C GLN A 169 28.78 -3.57 15.79
N PRO A 170 29.47 -2.42 15.88
CA PRO A 170 29.85 -1.85 17.16
C PRO A 170 28.65 -1.24 17.90
N SER A 171 28.73 -1.20 19.22
CA SER A 171 27.86 -0.41 20.09
C SER A 171 27.77 1.05 19.59
N GLY A 172 26.59 1.65 19.73
CA GLY A 172 26.26 2.97 19.20
C GLY A 172 25.82 2.98 17.74
N SER A 173 25.97 1.88 17.00
CA SER A 173 25.51 1.81 15.61
C SER A 173 23.99 1.97 15.49
N THR A 174 23.55 2.69 14.46
CA THR A 174 22.13 2.83 14.15
C THR A 174 21.66 1.69 13.24
N CYS A 175 20.63 0.97 13.68
CA CYS A 175 20.00 -0.11 12.93
C CYS A 175 18.53 0.23 12.64
N THR A 176 17.93 -0.52 11.72
CA THR A 176 16.48 -0.46 11.47
C THR A 176 15.84 -1.76 11.91
N VAL A 177 14.80 -1.69 12.73
CA VAL A 177 13.98 -2.86 13.05
C VAL A 177 13.26 -3.30 11.79
N THR A 178 13.45 -4.54 11.36
CA THR A 178 12.80 -5.11 10.17
C THR A 178 11.59 -5.97 10.53
N ASN A 179 11.61 -6.58 11.71
CA ASN A 179 10.52 -7.33 12.27
C ASN A 179 10.58 -7.21 13.79
N ALA A 180 9.46 -7.40 14.46
CA ALA A 180 9.44 -7.61 15.89
C ALA A 180 8.55 -8.81 16.21
N GLU A 181 9.04 -9.69 17.07
CA GLU A 181 8.30 -10.76 17.70
C GLU A 181 8.02 -10.37 19.14
N VAL A 182 6.85 -10.77 19.63
CA VAL A 182 6.43 -10.51 20.99
C VAL A 182 6.06 -11.80 21.68
N THR A 183 6.44 -11.91 22.94
CA THR A 183 5.97 -12.96 23.84
C THR A 183 4.90 -12.34 24.74
N LEU A 184 3.78 -13.03 24.87
CA LEU A 184 2.65 -12.56 25.67
C LEU A 184 2.84 -12.98 27.14
N ALA A 185 2.19 -12.29 28.07
CA ALA A 185 2.23 -12.68 29.48
C ALA A 185 1.63 -14.07 29.75
N ASP A 186 0.68 -14.51 28.91
CA ASP A 186 -0.06 -15.76 29.01
C ASP A 186 0.48 -16.89 28.10
N SER A 187 1.56 -16.64 27.35
CA SER A 187 2.12 -17.62 26.40
C SER A 187 3.61 -17.39 26.17
N GLU A 188 4.39 -18.47 26.22
CA GLU A 188 5.82 -18.42 25.89
C GLU A 188 6.10 -18.47 24.37
N GLU A 189 5.10 -18.79 23.55
CA GLU A 189 5.26 -18.83 22.10
C GLU A 189 5.43 -17.42 21.51
N PRO A 190 6.55 -17.13 20.82
CA PRO A 190 6.72 -15.87 20.12
C PRO A 190 5.68 -15.72 19.01
N ARG A 191 5.11 -14.52 18.91
CA ARG A 191 4.16 -14.15 17.85
C ARG A 191 4.69 -12.94 17.12
N SER A 192 4.32 -12.76 15.86
CA SER A 192 4.64 -11.49 15.18
C SER A 192 3.97 -10.35 15.94
N CYS A 193 4.70 -9.25 16.15
CA CYS A 193 4.13 -8.02 16.70
C CYS A 193 2.94 -7.53 15.86
N LEU A 194 2.81 -7.93 14.59
CA LEU A 194 1.67 -7.59 13.74
C LEU A 194 0.43 -8.44 14.01
N GLN A 195 0.59 -9.61 14.61
CA GLN A 195 -0.52 -10.45 15.07
C GLN A 195 -1.05 -10.01 16.44
N VAL A 196 -0.29 -9.17 17.16
CA VAL A 196 -0.59 -8.72 18.54
C VAL A 196 -0.84 -7.21 18.62
N PHE A 197 -0.16 -6.45 17.76
CA PHE A 197 -0.37 -5.05 17.44
C PHE A 197 -0.49 -4.89 15.93
N PRO A 198 -1.57 -5.36 15.31
CA PRO A 198 -1.91 -4.80 14.01
C PRO A 198 -2.25 -3.29 14.10
N MET A 199 -2.32 -2.71 15.31
CA MET A 199 -3.18 -1.57 15.63
C MET A 199 -2.55 -0.54 16.57
N GLY A 200 -1.28 -0.18 16.41
CA GLY A 200 -0.88 1.16 16.85
C GLY A 200 -1.83 2.14 16.15
N ALA A 201 -2.52 3.02 16.89
CA ALA A 201 -3.47 3.93 16.27
C ALA A 201 -2.75 4.65 15.12
N PRO A 202 -3.22 4.50 13.86
CA PRO A 202 -2.51 5.10 12.75
C PRO A 202 -2.44 6.61 12.98
N ARG A 203 -1.34 7.24 12.58
CA ARG A 203 -1.13 8.69 12.74
C ARG A 203 -2.17 9.53 12.00
N CYS A 204 -2.97 8.91 11.14
CA CYS A 204 -4.11 9.49 10.47
C CYS A 204 -5.26 8.47 10.37
N ARG A 205 -6.47 8.94 10.05
CA ARG A 205 -7.62 8.07 9.84
C ARG A 205 -7.38 7.17 8.62
N VAL A 206 -7.58 5.86 8.78
CA VAL A 206 -7.55 4.89 7.67
C VAL A 206 -8.97 4.48 7.33
N VAL A 207 -9.37 4.62 6.07
CA VAL A 207 -10.70 4.26 5.55
C VAL A 207 -10.57 3.15 4.51
N ALA A 208 -11.43 2.14 4.58
CA ALA A 208 -11.43 1.02 3.66
C ALA A 208 -12.41 1.27 2.49
N TRP A 209 -11.89 1.36 1.26
CA TRP A 209 -12.71 1.63 0.06
C TRP A 209 -12.70 0.42 -0.88
N PRO A 210 -13.83 -0.28 -1.08
CA PRO A 210 -13.93 -1.41 -2.00
C PRO A 210 -13.44 -1.11 -3.42
N GLU A 211 -13.56 0.14 -3.87
CA GLU A 211 -13.09 0.58 -5.18
C GLU A 211 -11.57 0.48 -5.36
N ALA A 212 -10.81 0.38 -4.27
CA ALA A 212 -9.35 0.23 -4.29
C ALA A 212 -8.89 -1.24 -4.34
N THR A 213 -9.79 -2.22 -4.34
CA THR A 213 -9.46 -3.66 -4.40
C THR A 213 -8.80 -4.07 -5.72
N GLU A 214 -7.92 -5.08 -5.67
CA GLU A 214 -7.28 -5.62 -6.87
C GLU A 214 -8.31 -6.08 -7.90
N GLN A 215 -7.91 -6.16 -9.17
CA GLN A 215 -8.77 -6.79 -10.17
C GLN A 215 -8.97 -8.26 -9.80
N MET A 216 -10.22 -8.72 -9.79
CA MET A 216 -10.51 -10.12 -9.48
C MET A 216 -9.91 -11.03 -10.54
N HIS A 217 -8.93 -11.83 -10.15
CA HIS A 217 -8.42 -12.96 -10.92
C HIS A 217 -8.25 -14.18 -10.01
N GLU A 218 -7.55 -13.96 -8.91
CA GLU A 218 -7.10 -15.03 -8.02
C GLU A 218 -7.95 -15.09 -6.77
N SER A 219 -8.06 -16.27 -6.16
CA SER A 219 -8.84 -16.48 -4.93
C SER A 219 -8.56 -15.44 -3.84
N ASP A 220 -7.32 -14.98 -3.70
CA ASP A 220 -6.91 -14.04 -2.68
C ASP A 220 -7.43 -12.61 -2.91
N ASP A 221 -8.03 -12.32 -4.06
CA ASP A 221 -8.67 -11.05 -4.35
C ASP A 221 -10.03 -10.93 -3.68
N LEU A 222 -10.80 -12.02 -3.48
CA LEU A 222 -12.15 -11.98 -2.87
C LEU A 222 -12.17 -11.37 -1.46
N GLY A 223 -11.07 -11.49 -0.72
CA GLY A 223 -10.93 -10.92 0.61
C GLY A 223 -11.77 -11.63 1.70
N SER A 224 -11.75 -11.04 2.91
CA SER A 224 -12.48 -11.55 4.08
C SER A 224 -13.82 -10.85 4.29
N PRO A 225 -14.80 -11.49 4.97
CA PRO A 225 -16.06 -10.84 5.34
C PRO A 225 -15.85 -9.56 6.16
N ALA A 226 -16.68 -8.54 5.95
CA ALA A 226 -16.57 -7.25 6.64
C ALA A 226 -16.57 -7.36 8.18
N PRO A 227 -17.38 -8.23 8.84
CA PRO A 227 -17.32 -8.40 10.30
C PRO A 227 -15.98 -8.97 10.78
N GLU A 228 -15.33 -9.81 9.98
CA GLU A 228 -14.00 -10.33 10.28
C GLU A 228 -12.94 -9.23 10.16
N LEU A 229 -12.99 -8.45 9.08
CA LEU A 229 -12.08 -7.31 8.88
C LEU A 229 -12.20 -6.29 10.02
N ARG A 230 -13.42 -5.95 10.47
CA ARG A 230 -13.64 -5.06 11.61
C ARG A 230 -13.04 -5.59 12.92
N ARG A 231 -13.10 -6.91 13.15
CA ARG A 231 -12.46 -7.54 14.33
C ARG A 231 -10.93 -7.52 14.22
N ARG A 232 -10.39 -7.81 13.04
CA ARG A 232 -8.94 -7.89 12.79
C ARG A 232 -8.28 -6.52 12.74
N PHE A 233 -9.00 -5.50 12.28
CA PHE A 233 -8.50 -4.14 12.04
C PHE A 233 -9.38 -3.05 12.69
N PRO A 234 -9.56 -3.04 14.02
CA PRO A 234 -10.54 -2.20 14.71
C PRO A 234 -10.34 -0.67 14.62
N THR A 235 -9.19 -0.18 14.14
CA THR A 235 -8.93 1.25 13.93
C THR A 235 -9.20 1.71 12.50
N VAL A 236 -9.52 0.78 11.59
CA VAL A 236 -9.87 1.08 10.21
C VAL A 236 -11.37 1.32 10.13
N ASP A 237 -11.74 2.38 9.44
CA ASP A 237 -13.13 2.70 9.16
C ASP A 237 -13.63 1.89 7.94
N PHE A 238 -14.51 0.93 8.22
CA PHE A 238 -15.19 0.08 7.24
C PHE A 238 -16.63 0.52 6.95
N SER A 239 -16.96 1.81 7.09
CA SER A 239 -18.32 2.32 6.85
C SER A 239 -18.81 2.15 5.41
N ARG A 240 -17.91 2.01 4.43
CA ARG A 240 -18.27 1.70 3.03
C ARG A 240 -18.55 0.22 2.77
N LEU A 241 -18.29 -0.66 3.73
CA LEU A 241 -18.59 -2.09 3.61
C LEU A 241 -19.94 -2.40 4.29
N PRO A 242 -20.68 -3.42 3.83
CA PRO A 242 -21.88 -3.90 4.50
C PRO A 242 -21.61 -4.19 5.99
N PRO A 243 -22.60 -3.95 6.87
CA PRO A 243 -22.45 -4.18 8.30
C PRO A 243 -22.38 -5.69 8.66
N ASP A 244 -22.86 -6.54 7.77
CA ASP A 244 -23.00 -7.99 7.91
C ASP A 244 -22.01 -8.76 7.01
N GLY A 245 -22.20 -10.08 6.88
CA GLY A 245 -21.32 -10.98 6.12
C GLY A 245 -21.51 -10.95 4.61
N ARG A 246 -22.41 -10.10 4.07
CA ARG A 246 -22.63 -10.01 2.62
C ARG A 246 -21.34 -9.66 1.89
N THR A 247 -21.23 -10.18 0.67
CA THR A 247 -20.14 -9.87 -0.25
C THR A 247 -20.07 -8.37 -0.48
N TRP A 248 -18.92 -7.77 -0.14
CA TRP A 248 -18.73 -6.32 -0.16
C TRP A 248 -18.15 -5.80 -1.48
N TRP A 249 -17.67 -6.70 -2.33
CA TRP A 249 -17.23 -6.46 -3.70
C TRP A 249 -17.20 -7.80 -4.45
N TRP A 250 -17.20 -7.75 -5.78
CA TRP A 250 -17.16 -8.89 -6.72
C TRP A 250 -17.93 -10.17 -6.33
N SER A 251 -19.02 -10.40 -7.05
CA SER A 251 -19.79 -11.64 -7.00
C SER A 251 -20.25 -12.00 -8.40
N ASP A 252 -20.39 -13.29 -8.67
CA ASP A 252 -21.04 -13.76 -9.89
C ASP A 252 -22.44 -13.13 -10.05
N PRO A 253 -22.82 -12.65 -11.25
CA PRO A 253 -24.15 -12.11 -11.50
C PRO A 253 -25.31 -13.08 -11.22
N ALA A 254 -25.07 -14.40 -11.27
CA ALA A 254 -26.04 -15.44 -10.93
C ALA A 254 -26.26 -15.58 -9.41
N LEU A 255 -25.32 -15.11 -8.58
CA LEU A 255 -25.52 -15.09 -7.13
C LEU A 255 -26.53 -14.00 -6.73
N PRO A 256 -27.40 -14.26 -5.74
CA PRO A 256 -28.30 -13.25 -5.23
C PRO A 256 -27.52 -12.12 -4.55
N SER A 257 -28.06 -10.89 -4.57
CA SER A 257 -27.44 -9.73 -3.89
C SER A 257 -27.25 -9.90 -2.37
N SER A 258 -27.90 -10.89 -1.76
CA SER A 258 -27.73 -11.28 -0.36
C SER A 258 -26.61 -12.31 -0.13
N ALA A 259 -25.92 -12.75 -1.19
CA ALA A 259 -24.82 -13.70 -1.10
C ALA A 259 -23.74 -13.17 -0.16
N ASP A 260 -23.25 -14.07 0.69
CA ASP A 260 -22.12 -13.80 1.56
C ASP A 260 -20.79 -14.13 0.88
N ALA A 261 -19.71 -13.72 1.54
CA ALA A 261 -18.37 -13.97 1.01
C ALA A 261 -18.06 -15.48 0.86
N LEU A 262 -18.72 -16.37 1.60
CA LEU A 262 -18.52 -17.81 1.45
C LEU A 262 -19.16 -18.34 0.17
N ALA A 263 -20.35 -17.84 -0.18
CA ALA A 263 -20.99 -18.15 -1.46
C ALA A 263 -20.13 -17.66 -2.64
N ALA A 264 -19.55 -16.46 -2.56
CA ALA A 264 -18.62 -15.96 -3.57
C ALA A 264 -17.36 -16.85 -3.71
N ARG A 265 -16.80 -17.32 -2.58
CA ARG A 265 -15.67 -18.26 -2.57
C ARG A 265 -16.01 -19.60 -3.21
N GLY A 266 -17.16 -20.18 -2.87
CA GLY A 266 -17.62 -21.43 -3.47
C GLY A 266 -17.87 -21.32 -4.98
N CYS A 267 -18.29 -20.14 -5.44
CA CYS A 267 -18.41 -19.87 -6.88
C CYS A 267 -17.03 -19.76 -7.55
N TRP A 268 -16.08 -19.06 -6.93
CA TRP A 268 -14.70 -19.02 -7.42
C TRP A 268 -14.05 -20.41 -7.47
N GLU A 269 -14.28 -21.28 -6.47
CA GLU A 269 -13.76 -22.66 -6.50
C GLU A 269 -14.28 -23.48 -7.70
N GLN A 270 -15.46 -23.12 -8.25
CA GLN A 270 -16.04 -23.79 -9.41
C GLN A 270 -15.56 -23.18 -10.73
N HIS A 271 -15.54 -21.85 -10.82
CA HIS A 271 -15.41 -21.10 -12.07
C HIS A 271 -14.14 -20.25 -12.20
N GLY A 272 -13.40 -20.05 -11.11
CA GLY A 272 -12.13 -19.33 -11.09
C GLY A 272 -10.98 -20.15 -11.67
N THR A 273 -9.78 -19.58 -11.66
CA THR A 273 -8.56 -20.23 -12.16
C THR A 273 -8.39 -21.63 -11.57
N ASP A 274 -8.14 -22.62 -12.43
CA ASP A 274 -8.02 -24.04 -12.10
C ASP A 274 -9.29 -24.72 -11.52
N GLY A 275 -10.43 -24.03 -11.53
CA GLY A 275 -11.73 -24.58 -11.14
C GLY A 275 -12.23 -25.63 -12.14
N PRO A 276 -13.09 -26.59 -11.71
CA PRO A 276 -13.65 -27.63 -12.58
C PRO A 276 -14.42 -27.13 -13.80
N GLN A 277 -14.87 -25.87 -13.77
CA GLN A 277 -15.65 -25.20 -14.82
C GLN A 277 -14.92 -23.96 -15.38
N SER A 278 -13.60 -23.87 -15.18
CA SER A 278 -12.76 -22.82 -15.78
C SER A 278 -12.75 -22.98 -17.30
N GLY A 279 -13.44 -22.09 -18.02
CA GLY A 279 -13.43 -22.08 -19.49
C GLY A 279 -14.71 -21.64 -20.20
N GLU A 280 -15.87 -21.62 -19.53
CA GLU A 280 -17.14 -21.18 -20.17
C GLU A 280 -17.50 -19.72 -19.87
N ASP A 281 -17.20 -19.22 -18.67
CA ASP A 281 -17.25 -17.81 -18.27
C ASP A 281 -16.23 -17.61 -17.14
N GLU A 282 -15.10 -16.95 -17.42
CA GLU A 282 -14.05 -16.73 -16.42
C GLU A 282 -14.62 -15.85 -15.28
N TYR A 283 -14.53 -16.31 -14.02
CA TYR A 283 -15.04 -15.59 -12.84
C TYR A 283 -14.33 -14.24 -12.59
N ASP A 284 -13.36 -13.88 -13.43
CA ASP A 284 -12.57 -12.67 -13.37
C ASP A 284 -13.38 -11.39 -13.52
N GLU A 285 -12.89 -10.30 -12.92
CA GLU A 285 -13.45 -8.97 -13.15
C GLU A 285 -13.10 -8.53 -14.58
N PRO A 286 -14.10 -8.26 -15.46
CA PRO A 286 -13.83 -7.75 -16.79
C PRO A 286 -13.11 -6.40 -16.75
N GLU A 287 -12.19 -6.15 -17.68
CA GLU A 287 -11.43 -4.89 -17.71
C GLU A 287 -12.33 -3.64 -17.73
N ALA A 288 -13.50 -3.72 -18.37
CA ALA A 288 -14.47 -2.62 -18.40
C ALA A 288 -15.02 -2.26 -17.01
N ASN A 289 -15.19 -3.26 -16.13
CA ASN A 289 -15.60 -3.06 -14.74
C ASN A 289 -14.49 -2.38 -13.95
N LEU A 290 -13.24 -2.89 -14.06
CA LEU A 290 -12.08 -2.26 -13.43
C LEU A 290 -11.97 -0.80 -13.87
N ARG A 291 -11.97 -0.51 -15.18
CA ARG A 291 -11.86 0.86 -15.72
C ARG A 291 -12.88 1.81 -15.10
N ARG A 292 -14.16 1.41 -15.07
CA ARG A 292 -15.25 2.20 -14.50
C ARG A 292 -15.10 2.41 -12.99
N ARG A 293 -14.68 1.38 -12.26
CA ARG A 293 -14.41 1.45 -10.82
C ARG A 293 -13.25 2.41 -10.52
N ILE A 294 -12.19 2.35 -11.32
CA ILE A 294 -11.03 3.24 -11.18
C ILE A 294 -11.34 4.70 -11.54
N SER A 295 -12.22 4.94 -12.51
CA SER A 295 -12.70 6.31 -12.78
C SER A 295 -13.39 6.91 -11.56
N ARG A 296 -14.29 6.16 -10.92
CA ARG A 296 -14.95 6.58 -9.66
C ARG A 296 -13.95 6.78 -8.53
N LEU A 297 -13.00 5.85 -8.36
CA LEU A 297 -11.94 5.98 -7.35
C LEU A 297 -11.13 7.28 -7.54
N ALA A 298 -10.77 7.64 -8.77
CA ALA A 298 -10.01 8.84 -9.06
C ALA A 298 -10.82 10.13 -8.78
N GLU A 299 -12.12 10.14 -9.08
CA GLU A 299 -13.04 11.24 -8.75
C GLU A 299 -13.17 11.41 -7.23
N ASP A 300 -13.38 10.32 -6.50
CA ASP A 300 -13.47 10.31 -5.04
C ASP A 300 -12.16 10.77 -4.39
N LEU A 301 -11.00 10.32 -4.89
CA LEU A 301 -9.69 10.76 -4.40
C LEU A 301 -9.44 12.25 -4.68
N THR A 302 -9.88 12.75 -5.83
CA THR A 302 -9.79 14.18 -6.15
C THR A 302 -10.65 15.00 -5.19
N SER A 303 -11.86 14.54 -4.91
CA SER A 303 -12.77 15.16 -3.93
C SER A 303 -12.20 15.13 -2.51
N LEU A 304 -11.58 14.00 -2.13
CA LEU A 304 -10.93 13.84 -0.84
C LEU A 304 -9.70 14.77 -0.70
N ALA A 305 -8.91 14.89 -1.76
CA ALA A 305 -7.75 15.79 -1.82
C ALA A 305 -8.18 17.27 -1.79
N ALA A 306 -9.35 17.63 -2.31
CA ALA A 306 -9.87 18.99 -2.17
C ALA A 306 -10.19 19.37 -0.70
N ALA A 307 -10.49 18.37 0.14
CA ALA A 307 -10.73 18.56 1.58
C ALA A 307 -9.46 18.41 2.44
N HIS A 308 -8.37 17.85 1.88
CA HIS A 308 -7.18 17.46 2.62
C HIS A 308 -5.91 17.66 1.81
N GLN A 309 -4.93 18.40 2.37
CA GLN A 309 -3.67 18.67 1.68
C GLN A 309 -2.82 17.43 1.40
N HIS A 310 -2.90 16.38 2.23
CA HIS A 310 -2.10 15.16 2.06
C HIS A 310 -2.97 13.92 2.27
N VAL A 311 -3.12 13.12 1.22
CA VAL A 311 -3.97 11.91 1.19
C VAL A 311 -3.18 10.74 0.63
N ALA A 312 -3.23 9.58 1.27
CA ALA A 312 -2.60 8.37 0.77
C ALA A 312 -3.62 7.35 0.24
N LEU A 313 -3.24 6.58 -0.78
CA LEU A 313 -3.95 5.39 -1.26
C LEU A 313 -3.03 4.18 -1.16
N PHE A 314 -3.44 3.16 -0.41
CA PHE A 314 -2.81 1.85 -0.33
C PHE A 314 -3.64 0.84 -1.13
N ALA A 315 -3.14 0.45 -2.30
CA ALA A 315 -3.87 -0.35 -3.27
C ALA A 315 -2.97 -1.43 -3.92
N HIS A 316 -3.36 -1.89 -5.10
CA HIS A 316 -2.78 -3.06 -5.77
C HIS A 316 -2.32 -2.73 -7.18
N TYR A 317 -1.73 -3.70 -7.86
CA TYR A 317 -0.99 -3.45 -9.10
C TYR A 317 -1.92 -3.00 -10.22
N TRP A 318 -3.02 -3.72 -10.49
CA TRP A 318 -3.90 -3.39 -11.61
C TRP A 318 -4.67 -2.09 -11.36
N VAL A 319 -5.03 -1.82 -10.10
CA VAL A 319 -5.61 -0.55 -9.65
C VAL A 319 -4.69 0.62 -9.98
N LEU A 320 -3.43 0.60 -9.50
CA LEU A 320 -2.51 1.72 -9.67
C LEU A 320 -2.08 1.90 -11.14
N ARG A 321 -1.86 0.80 -11.85
CA ARG A 321 -1.55 0.82 -13.27
C ARG A 321 -2.69 1.45 -14.08
N GLU A 322 -3.94 1.14 -13.73
CA GLU A 322 -5.12 1.69 -14.39
C GLU A 322 -5.36 3.16 -14.02
N VAL A 323 -5.12 3.57 -12.76
CA VAL A 323 -5.10 4.99 -12.37
C VAL A 323 -4.10 5.76 -13.22
N TRP A 324 -2.88 5.23 -13.39
CA TRP A 324 -1.84 5.88 -14.20
C TRP A 324 -2.27 6.02 -15.66
N ARG A 325 -2.85 4.95 -16.24
CA ARG A 325 -3.36 4.97 -17.62
C ARG A 325 -4.40 6.07 -17.81
N GLN A 326 -5.36 6.18 -16.89
CA GLN A 326 -6.46 7.15 -17.01
C GLN A 326 -6.00 8.60 -16.75
N ARG A 327 -5.08 8.83 -15.82
CA ARG A 327 -4.70 10.19 -15.38
C ARG A 327 -3.49 10.76 -16.10
N PHE A 328 -2.60 9.91 -16.63
CA PHE A 328 -1.36 10.33 -17.27
C PHE A 328 -1.19 9.77 -18.68
N GLY A 329 -2.18 9.05 -19.21
CA GLY A 329 -2.15 8.51 -20.58
C GLY A 329 -1.19 7.34 -20.79
N GLN A 330 -0.53 6.85 -19.73
CA GLN A 330 0.46 5.78 -19.81
C GLN A 330 0.33 4.79 -18.67
N ARG A 331 0.70 3.53 -18.92
CA ARG A 331 0.78 2.50 -17.87
C ARG A 331 2.11 2.64 -17.15
N ARG A 332 2.13 2.32 -15.86
CA ARG A 332 3.35 2.29 -15.05
C ARG A 332 3.38 1.01 -14.23
N ARG A 333 4.54 0.39 -14.15
CA ARG A 333 4.76 -0.73 -13.24
C ARG A 333 4.98 -0.19 -11.82
N PHE A 334 4.38 -0.85 -10.84
CA PHE A 334 4.58 -0.55 -9.42
C PHE A 334 5.18 -1.77 -8.74
N ASP A 335 6.35 -1.63 -8.14
CA ASP A 335 6.94 -2.65 -7.28
C ASP A 335 6.25 -2.70 -5.91
N ASN A 336 6.45 -3.77 -5.15
CA ASN A 336 5.81 -3.92 -3.84
C ASN A 336 6.29 -2.84 -2.84
N ALA A 337 5.33 -2.22 -2.13
CA ALA A 337 5.53 -1.07 -1.24
C ALA A 337 6.18 0.16 -1.90
N GLU A 338 6.14 0.22 -3.22
CA GLU A 338 6.57 1.41 -3.93
C GLU A 338 5.59 2.56 -3.67
N LEU A 339 6.14 3.76 -3.52
CA LEU A 339 5.40 5.01 -3.28
C LEU A 339 5.62 5.95 -4.46
N ALA A 340 4.53 6.37 -5.10
CA ALA A 340 4.51 7.43 -6.10
C ALA A 340 3.72 8.65 -5.57
N VAL A 341 4.10 9.84 -6.02
CA VAL A 341 3.55 11.11 -5.52
C VAL A 341 2.91 11.89 -6.66
N VAL A 342 1.71 12.41 -6.43
CA VAL A 342 0.96 13.19 -7.42
C VAL A 342 0.50 14.48 -6.75
N ASP A 343 0.81 15.60 -7.38
CA ASP A 343 0.27 16.90 -7.04
C ASP A 343 -1.13 17.05 -7.64
N VAL A 344 -2.07 17.59 -6.87
CA VAL A 344 -3.39 18.00 -7.35
C VAL A 344 -3.38 19.52 -7.51
N LEU A 345 -3.63 20.00 -8.72
CA LEU A 345 -3.63 21.41 -9.07
C LEU A 345 -5.01 22.04 -8.85
N PRO A 346 -5.10 23.38 -8.77
CA PRO A 346 -6.38 24.07 -8.85
C PRO A 346 -7.21 23.58 -10.03
N GLY A 347 -8.47 23.21 -9.80
CA GLY A 347 -9.34 22.59 -10.82
C GLY A 347 -9.31 21.06 -10.86
N GLY A 348 -8.51 20.40 -10.01
CA GLY A 348 -8.54 18.93 -9.84
C GLY A 348 -7.70 18.17 -10.87
N GLU A 349 -6.89 18.86 -11.66
CA GLU A 349 -5.90 18.24 -12.55
C GLU A 349 -4.80 17.58 -11.71
N TRP A 350 -4.29 16.43 -12.17
CA TRP A 350 -3.23 15.70 -11.49
C TRP A 350 -1.92 15.85 -12.24
N ARG A 351 -0.85 16.19 -11.52
CA ARG A 351 0.51 16.27 -12.01
C ARG A 351 1.37 15.26 -11.28
N TRP A 352 1.88 14.26 -12.00
CA TRP A 352 2.80 13.29 -11.43
C TRP A 352 4.13 13.97 -11.06
N VAL A 353 4.55 13.83 -9.80
CA VAL A 353 5.86 14.24 -9.31
C VAL A 353 6.83 13.09 -9.56
N ARG A 354 7.68 13.24 -10.59
CA ARG A 354 8.73 12.27 -10.91
C ARG A 354 9.88 12.45 -9.94
N ASP A 355 10.40 11.36 -9.39
CA ASP A 355 11.67 11.40 -8.67
C ASP A 355 12.80 11.62 -9.70
N GLU A 356 13.81 12.44 -9.38
CA GLU A 356 14.95 12.76 -10.29
C GLU A 356 15.73 11.53 -10.77
N ASN A 357 15.52 10.36 -10.15
CA ASN A 357 16.16 9.09 -10.46
C ASN A 357 15.28 8.08 -11.23
N GLU A 358 14.03 8.44 -11.57
CA GLU A 358 13.17 7.58 -12.40
C GLU A 358 13.50 7.79 -13.88
N SER A 359 14.45 7.01 -14.42
CA SER A 359 14.62 6.90 -15.87
C SER A 359 13.44 6.13 -16.46
N ASP A 360 12.84 6.64 -17.53
CA ASP A 360 11.79 5.97 -18.31
C ASP A 360 12.30 4.59 -18.76
N SER A 361 11.93 3.53 -18.03
CA SER A 361 12.11 2.16 -18.48
C SER A 361 10.86 1.71 -19.25
N ASP A 362 10.54 2.45 -20.31
CA ASP A 362 9.64 1.95 -21.35
C ASP A 362 10.45 1.06 -22.30
N GLY A 363 10.00 -0.18 -22.46
CA GLY A 363 10.37 -1.01 -23.61
C GLY A 363 11.06 -2.33 -23.29
N ALA A 364 10.36 -3.26 -22.64
CA ALA A 364 10.46 -4.67 -22.99
C ALA A 364 9.17 -5.40 -22.59
N ALA A 365 8.35 -5.68 -23.61
CA ALA A 365 7.28 -6.65 -23.51
C ALA A 365 7.88 -8.00 -23.10
N CYS A 366 7.34 -8.59 -22.03
CA CYS A 366 7.31 -10.03 -21.89
C CYS A 366 5.85 -10.42 -21.66
N CYS A 367 5.41 -11.33 -22.52
CA CYS A 367 4.07 -11.89 -22.66
C CYS A 367 3.53 -12.50 -21.37
#